data_AF-A0A382DUS3-F1
#
_entry.id   AF-A0A382DUS3-F1
#
_cell.length_a   1.000
_cell.length_b   1.000
_cell.length_c   1.000
_cell.angle_alpha   90.00
_cell.angle_beta   90.00
_cell.angle_gamma   90.00
#
_symmetry.space_group_name_H-M   'P 1'
#
loop_
_entity.id
_entity.type
_entity.pdbx_description
1 polymer ?
#
loop_
_entity_poly.entity_id
_entity_poly.type
_entity_poly.pdbx_seq_one_letter_code
_entity_poly.pdbx_strand_id
1 'polypeptide(L)'
;MRNPKIILIAVSTFFSFQCVETLITVRVFPDGRYFMQFRSEGDEKDVFNDDFKLPMSSVWTSDIIQRGKPDSDETVHIINTQAVLNGSTTFHPADEGPAPQRHPINIIKQDGIFSTVYSLQKIFQGRRIHQKYPLLAHAMADVGTDSTDKVVETEIIMYCLKMGMDDLEGVNKVENLLKERILNHFRGVFYKAEEEGNLFGLLAKSPSDNQDTFILPSELIRTNFTPFESVLPPNFDETCMQAMIPYINEANITVQ
;
A
#
# COMPACT_ATOMS: atom_id res chain seq x y z
N MET A 1 -12.94 -31.96 -57.36
CA MET A 1 -12.39 -30.60 -57.13
C MET A 1 -12.70 -30.21 -55.69
N ARG A 2 -11.66 -29.94 -54.88
CA ARG A 2 -11.75 -29.84 -53.41
C ARG A 2 -11.82 -28.35 -53.03
N ASN A 3 -12.94 -27.91 -52.45
CA ASN A 3 -13.12 -26.53 -51.98
C ASN A 3 -12.15 -26.25 -50.81
N PRO A 4 -11.33 -25.19 -50.85
CA PRO A 4 -10.55 -24.80 -49.68
C PRO A 4 -11.47 -24.07 -48.69
N LYS A 5 -11.56 -24.60 -47.46
CA LYS A 5 -12.15 -23.88 -46.32
C LYS A 5 -11.09 -22.89 -45.82
N ILE A 6 -11.34 -21.60 -45.97
CA ILE A 6 -10.53 -20.55 -45.35
C ILE A 6 -10.86 -20.58 -43.86
N ILE A 7 -9.92 -21.01 -43.04
CA ILE A 7 -9.99 -20.90 -41.59
C ILE A 7 -9.46 -19.50 -41.25
N LEU A 8 -10.35 -18.60 -40.86
CA LEU A 8 -9.99 -17.30 -40.31
C LEU A 8 -9.50 -17.54 -38.87
N ILE A 9 -8.19 -17.53 -38.67
CA ILE A 9 -7.59 -17.48 -37.33
C ILE A 9 -7.74 -16.03 -36.86
N ALA A 10 -8.71 -15.78 -35.99
CA ALA A 10 -8.78 -14.54 -35.24
C ALA A 10 -7.59 -14.52 -34.26
N VAL A 11 -6.51 -13.86 -34.64
CA VAL A 11 -5.43 -13.51 -33.71
C VAL A 11 -6.00 -12.40 -32.83
N SER A 12 -6.49 -12.79 -31.65
CA SER A 12 -6.80 -11.83 -30.59
C SER A 12 -5.46 -11.29 -30.08
N THR A 13 -5.05 -10.15 -30.60
CA THR A 13 -3.96 -9.36 -30.03
C THR A 13 -4.41 -8.88 -28.65
N PHE A 14 -3.94 -9.55 -27.61
CA PHE A 14 -3.91 -8.99 -26.25
C PHE A 14 -2.95 -7.79 -26.27
N PHE A 15 -3.47 -6.61 -26.59
CA PHE A 15 -2.79 -5.34 -26.29
C PHE A 15 -3.12 -4.98 -24.84
N SER A 16 -2.39 -5.54 -23.89
CA SER A 16 -2.41 -5.13 -22.49
C SER A 16 -1.19 -4.26 -22.23
N PHE A 17 -1.30 -2.94 -22.49
CA PHE A 17 -0.28 -1.95 -22.13
C PHE A 17 -0.83 -0.89 -21.15
N GLN A 18 -1.63 -1.31 -20.19
CA GLN A 18 -2.03 -0.49 -19.03
C GLN A 18 -1.40 -1.03 -17.74
N CYS A 19 -0.17 -1.55 -17.81
CA CYS A 19 0.53 -2.05 -16.64
C CYS A 19 1.94 -1.48 -16.62
N VAL A 20 2.36 -0.99 -15.45
CA VAL A 20 3.76 -0.62 -15.20
C VAL A 20 4.58 -1.88 -15.02
N GLU A 21 5.70 -1.93 -15.73
CA GLU A 21 6.71 -2.96 -15.52
C GLU A 21 7.86 -2.39 -14.72
N THR A 22 8.18 -3.01 -13.58
CA THR A 22 9.36 -2.66 -12.80
C THR A 22 10.40 -3.78 -12.82
N LEU A 23 11.53 -3.53 -13.47
CA LEU A 23 12.69 -4.42 -13.50
C LEU A 23 13.67 -4.06 -12.36
N ILE A 24 13.98 -5.05 -11.53
CA ILE A 24 14.96 -4.93 -10.45
C ILE A 24 16.22 -5.69 -10.82
N THR A 25 17.33 -4.98 -11.00
CA THR A 25 18.65 -5.57 -11.29
C THR A 25 19.56 -5.47 -10.07
N VAL A 26 20.21 -6.58 -9.69
CA VAL A 26 21.22 -6.61 -8.64
C VAL A 26 22.51 -7.24 -9.18
N ARG A 27 23.65 -6.56 -9.00
CA ARG A 27 24.97 -7.04 -9.41
C ARG A 27 25.91 -6.98 -8.21
N VAL A 28 26.39 -8.13 -7.76
CA VAL A 28 27.29 -8.24 -6.60
C VAL A 28 28.74 -8.07 -7.04
N PHE A 29 29.47 -7.17 -6.38
CA PHE A 29 30.87 -6.92 -6.61
C PHE A 29 31.76 -7.90 -5.83
N PRO A 30 33.02 -8.10 -6.27
CA PRO A 30 33.94 -9.01 -5.59
C PRO A 30 34.18 -8.69 -4.11
N ASP A 31 34.09 -7.43 -3.72
CA ASP A 31 34.28 -6.96 -2.34
C ASP A 31 33.03 -7.14 -1.45
N GLY A 32 31.91 -7.64 -1.99
CA GLY A 32 30.66 -7.85 -1.26
C GLY A 32 29.69 -6.67 -1.32
N ARG A 33 30.11 -5.51 -1.84
CA ARG A 33 29.18 -4.44 -2.21
C ARG A 33 28.33 -4.89 -3.40
N TYR A 34 27.27 -4.14 -3.70
CA TYR A 34 26.44 -4.44 -4.86
C TYR A 34 25.86 -3.20 -5.51
N PHE A 35 25.76 -3.25 -6.83
CA PHE A 35 24.97 -2.32 -7.60
C PHE A 35 23.52 -2.80 -7.64
N MET A 36 22.60 -1.88 -7.41
CA MET A 36 21.17 -2.12 -7.53
C MET A 36 20.55 -1.07 -8.44
N GLN A 37 19.63 -1.51 -9.29
CA GLN A 37 18.88 -0.66 -10.19
C GLN A 37 17.41 -1.08 -10.21
N PHE A 38 16.54 -0.09 -10.08
CA PHE A 38 15.12 -0.19 -10.41
C PHE A 38 14.89 0.56 -11.72
N ARG A 39 14.19 -0.08 -12.63
CA ARG A 39 13.72 0.54 -13.87
C ARG A 39 12.23 0.29 -14.00
N SER A 40 11.44 1.34 -13.84
CA SER A 40 9.98 1.30 -14.01
C SER A 40 9.61 1.96 -15.33
N GLU A 41 8.74 1.32 -16.10
CA GLU A 41 8.28 1.76 -17.41
C GLU A 41 6.76 1.59 -17.53
N GLY A 42 6.07 2.62 -18.02
CA GLY A 42 4.61 2.63 -18.16
C GLY A 42 4.10 4.01 -18.59
N ASP A 43 2.82 4.28 -18.39
CA ASP A 43 2.29 5.63 -18.56
C ASP A 43 2.64 6.54 -17.37
N GLU A 44 2.42 7.84 -17.50
CA GLU A 44 2.75 8.80 -16.45
C GLU A 44 2.04 8.50 -15.13
N LYS A 45 0.74 8.22 -15.18
CA LYS A 45 -0.06 8.10 -13.97
C LYS A 45 0.38 6.89 -13.16
N ASP A 46 0.59 5.77 -13.82
CA ASP A 46 0.92 4.53 -13.14
C ASP A 46 2.39 4.51 -12.68
N VAL A 47 3.33 5.06 -13.47
CA VAL A 47 4.76 5.04 -13.10
C VAL A 47 5.07 5.95 -11.91
N PHE A 48 4.30 7.02 -11.72
CA PHE A 48 4.46 7.97 -10.61
C PHE A 48 3.46 7.75 -9.46
N ASN A 49 2.61 6.72 -9.52
CA ASN A 49 1.70 6.43 -8.43
C ASN A 49 2.44 5.91 -7.17
N ASP A 50 1.68 5.71 -6.11
CA ASP A 50 2.22 5.29 -4.82
C ASP A 50 2.22 3.75 -4.63
N ASP A 51 1.87 2.97 -5.67
CA ASP A 51 1.74 1.51 -5.58
C ASP A 51 3.09 0.81 -5.33
N PHE A 52 4.15 1.31 -5.98
CA PHE A 52 5.52 0.85 -5.93
C PHE A 52 6.45 2.07 -5.94
N LYS A 53 6.66 2.66 -4.76
CA LYS A 53 7.57 3.79 -4.59
C LYS A 53 9.00 3.40 -4.91
N LEU A 54 9.62 4.12 -5.84
CA LEU A 54 11.04 3.98 -6.13
C LEU A 54 11.88 4.72 -5.08
N PRO A 55 13.03 4.17 -4.66
CA PRO A 55 13.87 4.85 -3.69
C PRO A 55 14.60 6.06 -4.29
N MET A 56 14.24 7.26 -3.86
CA MET A 56 14.83 8.51 -4.36
C MET A 56 15.65 9.27 -3.29
N SER A 57 16.06 8.60 -2.22
CA SER A 57 16.88 9.21 -1.15
C SER A 57 18.32 9.49 -1.61
N SER A 58 19.09 10.23 -0.81
CA SER A 58 20.41 10.76 -1.19
C SER A 58 21.47 9.74 -1.63
N VAL A 59 21.30 8.46 -1.29
CA VAL A 59 22.19 7.36 -1.73
C VAL A 59 21.88 6.90 -3.16
N TRP A 60 20.70 7.23 -3.67
CA TRP A 60 20.19 6.83 -4.97
C TRP A 60 20.36 7.95 -5.99
N THR A 61 20.81 7.59 -7.18
CA THR A 61 20.78 8.45 -8.36
C THR A 61 19.58 8.05 -9.21
N SER A 62 18.76 9.02 -9.59
CA SER A 62 17.53 8.78 -10.33
C SER A 62 17.45 9.63 -11.60
N ASP A 63 17.08 9.01 -12.71
CA ASP A 63 16.90 9.63 -14.02
C ASP A 63 15.49 9.35 -14.53
N ILE A 64 14.78 10.39 -14.98
CA ILE A 64 13.45 10.30 -15.57
C ILE A 64 13.57 10.55 -17.06
N ILE A 65 13.08 9.61 -17.87
CA ILE A 65 13.12 9.65 -19.33
C ILE A 65 11.71 9.54 -19.87
N GLN A 66 11.38 10.39 -20.84
CA GLN A 66 10.15 10.28 -21.63
C GLN A 66 10.50 9.83 -23.04
N ARG A 67 9.79 8.82 -23.55
CA ARG A 67 9.97 8.31 -24.91
C ARG A 67 8.62 8.25 -25.62
N GLY A 68 8.50 8.93 -26.76
CA GLY A 68 7.35 8.74 -27.65
C GLY A 68 7.39 7.35 -28.29
N LYS A 69 6.24 6.66 -28.35
CA LYS A 69 6.14 5.41 -29.11
C LYS A 69 6.24 5.74 -30.61
N PRO A 70 7.05 5.02 -31.41
CA PRO A 70 7.22 5.31 -32.84
C PRO A 70 5.93 5.29 -33.66
N ASP A 71 4.94 4.50 -33.22
CA ASP A 71 3.70 4.21 -33.94
C ASP A 71 2.44 4.71 -33.20
N SER A 72 2.59 5.59 -32.22
CA SER A 72 1.49 6.10 -31.38
C SER A 72 1.81 7.47 -30.77
N ASP A 73 0.79 8.29 -30.52
CA ASP A 73 0.92 9.54 -29.75
C ASP A 73 1.14 9.30 -28.24
N GLU A 74 1.19 8.03 -27.80
CA GLU A 74 1.47 7.65 -26.42
C GLU A 74 2.92 7.93 -26.03
N THR A 75 3.07 8.58 -24.88
CA THR A 75 4.37 8.78 -24.22
C THR A 75 4.57 7.72 -23.16
N VAL A 76 5.74 7.07 -23.20
CA VAL A 76 6.17 6.14 -22.17
C VAL A 76 7.09 6.88 -21.20
N HIS A 77 6.78 6.77 -19.92
CA HIS A 77 7.55 7.31 -18.81
C HIS A 77 8.44 6.21 -18.26
N ILE A 78 9.73 6.49 -18.13
CA ILE A 78 10.72 5.56 -17.59
C ILE A 78 11.44 6.24 -16.43
N ILE A 79 11.38 5.64 -15.24
CA ILE A 79 12.20 6.06 -14.11
C ILE A 79 13.27 5.00 -13.89
N ASN A 80 14.54 5.44 -13.90
CA ASN A 80 15.68 4.62 -13.54
C ASN A 80 16.25 5.14 -12.23
N THR A 81 16.30 4.29 -11.21
CA THR A 81 16.85 4.61 -9.88
C THR A 81 17.93 3.60 -9.56
N GLN A 82 19.14 4.06 -9.22
CA GLN A 82 20.29 3.18 -9.00
C GLN A 82 21.20 3.63 -7.87
N ALA A 83 21.85 2.66 -7.21
CA ALA A 83 22.80 2.91 -6.13
C ALA A 83 23.85 1.80 -6.03
N VAL A 84 25.00 2.12 -5.41
CA VAL A 84 25.96 1.12 -4.92
C VAL A 84 25.80 1.02 -3.41
N LEU A 85 25.49 -0.18 -2.94
CA LEU A 85 25.07 -0.47 -1.57
C LEU A 85 25.98 -1.53 -0.93
N ASN A 86 25.83 -1.73 0.37
CA ASN A 86 26.58 -2.72 1.14
C ASN A 86 25.70 -3.35 2.24
N GLY A 87 25.88 -4.65 2.48
CA GLY A 87 25.19 -5.40 3.53
C GLY A 87 23.67 -5.47 3.33
N SER A 88 22.93 -5.34 4.44
CA SER A 88 21.47 -5.34 4.45
C SER A 88 20.92 -3.94 4.18
N THR A 89 20.11 -3.79 3.14
CA THR A 89 19.45 -2.51 2.81
C THR A 89 17.94 -2.67 2.79
N THR A 90 17.25 -1.75 3.45
CA THR A 90 15.81 -1.53 3.33
C THR A 90 15.59 -0.16 2.70
N PHE A 91 14.81 -0.08 1.62
CA PHE A 91 14.68 1.14 0.83
C PHE A 91 13.77 2.18 1.45
N HIS A 92 12.70 1.71 2.08
CA HIS A 92 11.78 2.53 2.86
C HIS A 92 11.97 2.22 4.34
N PRO A 93 12.64 3.09 5.12
CA PRO A 93 12.82 2.90 6.55
C PRO A 93 11.47 2.86 7.29
N ALA A 94 11.49 2.36 8.53
CA ALA A 94 10.27 2.11 9.32
C ALA A 94 9.48 3.40 9.64
N ASP A 95 10.18 4.52 9.74
CA ASP A 95 9.66 5.86 10.05
C ASP A 95 8.88 6.50 8.88
N GLU A 96 8.99 6.00 7.64
CA GLU A 96 8.11 6.39 6.52
C GLU A 96 6.68 5.82 6.64
N GLY A 97 6.36 5.15 7.75
CA GLY A 97 5.02 4.64 8.04
C GLY A 97 4.71 3.32 7.33
N PRO A 98 3.47 2.81 7.43
CA PRO A 98 3.12 1.48 6.94
C PRO A 98 2.87 1.44 5.42
N ALA A 99 2.66 2.60 4.78
CA ALA A 99 2.26 2.72 3.38
C ALA A 99 3.29 2.22 2.34
N PRO A 100 4.60 2.53 2.45
CA PRO A 100 5.57 2.08 1.46
C PRO A 100 5.83 0.57 1.56
N GLN A 101 5.88 -0.11 0.40
CA GLN A 101 6.27 -1.52 0.35
C GLN A 101 7.75 -1.67 0.65
N ARG A 102 8.09 -2.54 1.60
CA ARG A 102 9.48 -2.79 2.01
C ARG A 102 9.98 -4.08 1.38
N HIS A 103 10.98 -3.97 0.52
CA HIS A 103 11.60 -5.12 -0.13
C HIS A 103 13.07 -5.26 0.28
N PRO A 104 13.36 -5.67 1.53
CA PRO A 104 14.72 -5.70 2.02
C PRO A 104 15.56 -6.66 1.19
N ILE A 105 16.81 -6.28 1.00
CA ILE A 105 17.82 -7.10 0.35
C ILE A 105 18.99 -7.26 1.30
N ASN A 106 19.51 -8.47 1.39
CA ASN A 106 20.67 -8.79 2.18
C ASN A 106 21.68 -9.55 1.32
N ILE A 107 22.93 -9.09 1.35
CA ILE A 107 24.03 -9.73 0.65
C ILE A 107 25.10 -10.09 1.66
N ILE A 108 25.39 -11.39 1.72
CA ILE A 108 26.42 -11.95 2.59
C ILE A 108 27.54 -12.50 1.71
N LYS A 109 28.76 -11.99 1.93
CA LYS A 109 29.99 -12.54 1.36
C LYS A 109 30.67 -13.40 2.41
N GLN A 110 31.06 -14.62 2.03
CA GLN A 110 31.82 -15.53 2.88
C GLN A 110 33.08 -15.97 2.14
N ASP A 111 34.24 -15.61 2.68
CA ASP A 111 35.54 -16.02 2.15
C ASP A 111 35.95 -17.37 2.74
N GLY A 112 36.13 -18.36 1.89
CA GLY A 112 36.73 -19.65 2.21
C GLY A 112 38.15 -19.76 1.68
N ILE A 113 38.85 -20.82 2.09
CA ILE A 113 40.26 -21.06 1.72
C ILE A 113 40.41 -21.33 0.21
N PHE A 114 39.38 -21.85 -0.45
CA PHE A 114 39.40 -22.24 -1.87
C PHE A 114 38.32 -21.58 -2.72
N SER A 115 37.39 -20.85 -2.09
CA SER A 115 36.24 -20.27 -2.76
C SER A 115 35.65 -19.13 -1.94
N THR A 116 35.15 -18.11 -2.63
CA THR A 116 34.28 -17.09 -2.04
C THR A 116 32.83 -17.39 -2.43
N VAL A 117 31.93 -17.38 -1.46
CA VAL A 117 30.49 -17.60 -1.66
C VAL A 117 29.76 -16.28 -1.43
N TYR A 118 28.84 -15.95 -2.34
CA TYR A 118 27.94 -14.81 -2.21
C TYR A 118 26.51 -15.32 -2.07
N SER A 119 25.82 -14.91 -1.01
CA SER A 119 24.41 -15.22 -0.78
C SER A 119 23.59 -13.95 -0.90
N LEU A 120 22.69 -13.92 -1.88
CA LEU A 120 21.72 -12.85 -2.07
C LEU A 120 20.36 -13.32 -1.58
N GLN A 121 19.81 -12.60 -0.61
CA GLN A 121 18.45 -12.81 -0.12
C GLN A 121 17.62 -11.55 -0.41
N LYS A 122 16.56 -11.70 -1.19
CA LYS A 122 15.61 -10.65 -1.50
C LYS A 122 14.24 -11.07 -1.02
N ILE A 123 13.61 -10.24 -0.19
CA ILE A 123 12.26 -10.50 0.32
C ILE A 123 11.29 -9.55 -0.37
N PHE A 124 10.25 -10.12 -1.00
CA PHE A 124 9.12 -9.36 -1.52
C PHE A 124 7.99 -9.45 -0.50
N GLN A 125 7.69 -8.34 0.17
CA GLN A 125 6.62 -8.25 1.15
C GLN A 125 5.54 -7.32 0.60
N GLY A 126 4.36 -7.89 0.34
CA GLY A 126 3.17 -7.11 0.03
C GLY A 126 2.53 -6.48 1.28
N ARG A 127 1.45 -5.73 1.09
CA ARG A 127 0.70 -5.01 2.15
C ARG A 127 -0.06 -5.93 3.13
N ARG A 128 -0.11 -7.24 2.85
CA ARG A 128 -0.80 -8.27 3.65
C ARG A 128 -2.29 -7.96 3.83
N ILE A 129 -2.96 -7.59 2.74
CA ILE A 129 -4.37 -7.17 2.73
C ILE A 129 -5.30 -8.21 3.39
N HIS A 130 -5.11 -9.50 3.13
CA HIS A 130 -5.90 -10.57 3.75
C HIS A 130 -5.77 -10.66 5.27
N GLN A 131 -4.72 -10.06 5.85
CA GLN A 131 -4.51 -10.02 7.30
C GLN A 131 -5.03 -8.72 7.92
N LYS A 132 -4.92 -7.60 7.19
CA LYS A 132 -5.31 -6.27 7.67
C LYS A 132 -6.78 -5.96 7.42
N TYR A 133 -7.24 -6.27 6.21
CA TYR A 133 -8.56 -5.96 5.66
C TYR A 133 -9.14 -7.19 4.90
N PRO A 134 -9.51 -8.28 5.59
CA PRO A 134 -10.09 -9.46 4.96
C PRO A 134 -11.28 -9.18 4.03
N LEU A 135 -12.21 -8.30 4.42
CA LEU A 135 -13.38 -7.96 3.61
C LEU A 135 -12.98 -7.18 2.36
N LEU A 136 -12.05 -6.23 2.48
CA LEU A 136 -11.48 -5.55 1.32
C LEU A 136 -10.84 -6.57 0.36
N ALA A 137 -10.04 -7.49 0.89
CA ALA A 137 -9.36 -8.50 0.08
C ALA A 137 -10.33 -9.45 -0.65
N HIS A 138 -11.50 -9.71 -0.07
CA HIS A 138 -12.58 -10.44 -0.73
C HIS A 138 -13.26 -9.59 -1.81
N ALA A 139 -13.61 -8.34 -1.50
CA ALA A 139 -14.23 -7.42 -2.46
C ALA A 139 -13.35 -7.18 -3.70
N MET A 140 -12.03 -7.09 -3.52
CA MET A 140 -11.08 -6.95 -4.63
C MET A 140 -10.94 -8.22 -5.49
N ALA A 141 -11.26 -9.39 -4.96
CA ALA A 141 -11.19 -10.66 -5.69
C ALA A 141 -12.45 -10.91 -6.55
N ASP A 142 -13.58 -10.32 -6.16
CA ASP A 142 -14.85 -10.42 -6.88
C ASP A 142 -14.93 -9.32 -7.96
N VAL A 143 -14.75 -9.73 -9.23
CA VAL A 143 -14.59 -8.87 -10.42
C VAL A 143 -15.88 -8.11 -10.84
N GLY A 144 -16.67 -7.59 -9.90
CA GLY A 144 -17.97 -6.99 -10.22
C GLY A 144 -18.57 -6.01 -9.22
N THR A 145 -17.89 -5.65 -8.12
CA THR A 145 -18.39 -4.67 -7.15
C THR A 145 -17.61 -3.35 -7.24
N ASP A 146 -18.13 -2.43 -8.05
CA ASP A 146 -17.53 -1.12 -8.39
C ASP A 146 -17.70 -0.05 -7.29
N SER A 147 -17.73 -0.47 -6.02
CA SER A 147 -17.75 0.45 -4.89
C SER A 147 -17.21 -0.27 -3.68
N THR A 148 -16.25 0.35 -2.99
CA THR A 148 -15.85 -0.05 -1.65
C THR A 148 -17.11 -0.11 -0.79
N ASP A 149 -17.61 -1.32 -0.52
CA ASP A 149 -18.81 -1.52 0.30
C ASP A 149 -18.63 -0.75 1.62
N LYS A 150 -19.68 -0.10 2.11
CA LYS A 150 -19.65 0.62 3.38
C LYS A 150 -19.23 -0.28 4.54
N VAL A 151 -19.50 -1.58 4.43
CA VAL A 151 -18.98 -2.58 5.38
C VAL A 151 -17.44 -2.67 5.32
N VAL A 152 -16.84 -2.63 4.12
CA VAL A 152 -15.37 -2.57 3.94
C VAL A 152 -14.79 -1.28 4.52
N GLU A 153 -15.45 -0.14 4.34
CA GLU A 153 -15.01 1.13 4.96
C GLU A 153 -14.96 1.02 6.49
N THR A 154 -15.92 0.34 7.13
CA THR A 154 -15.87 0.12 8.58
C THR A 154 -14.69 -0.77 9.00
N GLU A 155 -14.31 -1.77 8.21
CA GLU A 155 -13.14 -2.62 8.48
C GLU A 155 -11.85 -1.80 8.43
N ILE A 156 -11.73 -0.92 7.42
CA ILE A 156 -10.60 0.01 7.29
C ILE A 156 -10.53 0.93 8.50
N ILE A 157 -11.65 1.54 8.92
CA ILE A 157 -11.72 2.40 10.11
C ILE A 157 -11.27 1.62 11.36
N MET A 158 -11.81 0.42 11.57
CA MET A 158 -11.52 -0.40 12.74
C MET A 158 -10.04 -0.79 12.83
N TYR A 159 -9.43 -1.17 11.71
CA TYR A 159 -8.00 -1.46 11.65
C TYR A 159 -7.15 -0.21 11.92
N CYS A 160 -7.45 0.91 11.24
CA CYS A 160 -6.73 2.16 11.45
C CYS A 160 -6.82 2.62 12.90
N LEU A 161 -8.02 2.55 13.52
CA LEU A 161 -8.27 2.93 14.91
C LEU A 161 -7.44 2.08 15.87
N LYS A 162 -7.42 0.75 15.66
CA LYS A 162 -6.61 -0.16 16.47
C LYS A 162 -5.13 0.21 16.38
N MET A 163 -4.60 0.34 15.16
CA MET A 163 -3.19 0.66 14.94
C MET A 163 -2.83 2.04 15.47
N GLY A 164 -3.69 3.04 15.28
CA GLY A 164 -3.52 4.38 15.82
C GLY A 164 -3.39 4.36 17.35
N MET A 165 -4.22 3.59 18.06
CA MET A 165 -4.10 3.44 19.52
C MET A 165 -2.85 2.65 19.95
N ASP A 166 -2.36 1.73 19.12
CA ASP A 166 -1.13 0.97 19.38
C ASP A 166 0.13 1.82 19.19
N ASP A 167 0.13 2.76 18.24
CA ASP A 167 1.25 3.68 18.02
C ASP A 167 1.40 4.75 19.12
N LEU A 168 0.37 4.96 19.94
CA LEU A 168 0.42 5.87 21.09
C LEU A 168 1.07 5.27 22.34
N GLU A 169 1.76 4.13 22.22
CA GLU A 169 2.49 3.50 23.31
C GLU A 169 3.66 4.39 23.80
N GLY A 170 3.38 5.17 24.86
CA GLY A 170 4.34 6.10 25.46
C GLY A 170 3.63 7.19 26.26
N VAL A 171 3.61 8.41 25.72
CA VAL A 171 3.07 9.62 26.39
C VAL A 171 1.55 9.53 26.59
N ASN A 172 0.83 8.90 25.67
CA ASN A 172 -0.63 8.76 25.69
C ASN A 172 -1.06 7.29 25.78
N LYS A 173 -0.32 6.50 26.56
CA LYS A 173 -0.59 5.08 26.71
C LYS A 173 -1.96 4.85 27.35
N VAL A 174 -2.79 4.08 26.67
CA VAL A 174 -4.08 3.59 27.18
C VAL A 174 -3.94 2.10 27.54
N GLU A 175 -4.55 1.68 28.64
CA GLU A 175 -4.57 0.28 29.06
C GLU A 175 -5.24 -0.62 28.01
N ASN A 176 -4.72 -1.82 27.82
CA ASN A 176 -5.24 -2.77 26.81
C ASN A 176 -6.73 -3.07 26.98
N LEU A 177 -7.22 -3.16 28.23
CA LEU A 177 -8.65 -3.36 28.50
C LEU A 177 -9.51 -2.18 28.04
N LEU A 178 -9.00 -0.95 28.17
CA LEU A 178 -9.70 0.24 27.71
C LEU A 178 -9.66 0.32 26.17
N LYS A 179 -8.53 -0.02 25.53
CA LYS A 179 -8.44 -0.16 24.06
C LYS A 179 -9.50 -1.14 23.53
N GLU A 180 -9.61 -2.33 24.11
CA GLU A 180 -10.60 -3.33 23.70
C GLU A 180 -12.05 -2.86 23.92
N ARG A 181 -12.31 -2.13 25.01
CA ARG A 181 -13.64 -1.52 25.26
C ARG A 181 -13.99 -0.48 24.20
N ILE A 182 -13.04 0.37 23.81
CA ILE A 182 -13.22 1.36 22.75
C ILE A 182 -13.49 0.64 21.43
N LEU A 183 -12.65 -0.33 21.04
CA LEU A 183 -12.85 -1.10 19.80
C LEU A 183 -14.22 -1.79 19.78
N ASN A 184 -14.66 -2.37 20.90
CA ASN A 184 -15.98 -3.00 20.98
C ASN A 184 -17.12 -1.98 20.91
N HIS A 185 -16.95 -0.78 21.46
CA HIS A 185 -17.92 0.30 21.32
C HIS A 185 -18.10 0.71 19.85
N PHE A 186 -16.99 0.95 19.13
CA PHE A 186 -17.03 1.26 17.71
C PHE A 186 -17.66 0.13 16.89
N ARG A 187 -17.29 -1.13 17.15
CA ARG A 187 -17.94 -2.30 16.51
C ARG A 187 -19.45 -2.31 16.73
N GLY A 188 -19.90 -2.04 17.96
CA GLY A 188 -21.32 -1.99 18.28
C GLY A 188 -22.07 -0.86 17.55
N VAL A 189 -21.42 0.29 17.38
CA VAL A 189 -21.97 1.43 16.62
C VAL A 189 -22.14 1.06 15.15
N PHE A 190 -21.11 0.46 14.54
CA PHE A 190 -21.18 0.01 13.15
C PHE A 190 -22.22 -1.10 12.94
N TYR A 191 -22.23 -2.11 13.82
CA TYR A 191 -23.20 -3.21 13.76
C TYR A 191 -24.64 -2.69 13.84
N LYS A 192 -24.91 -1.77 14.77
CA LYS A 192 -26.24 -1.18 14.92
C LYS A 192 -26.62 -0.35 13.68
N ALA A 193 -25.69 0.43 13.13
CA ALA A 193 -25.95 1.23 11.94
C ALA A 193 -26.20 0.37 10.70
N GLU A 194 -25.52 -0.78 10.59
CA GLU A 194 -25.78 -1.79 9.56
C GLU A 194 -27.17 -2.41 9.72
N GLU A 195 -27.53 -2.87 10.93
CA GLU A 195 -28.84 -3.45 11.24
C GLU A 195 -29.99 -2.48 10.95
N GLU A 196 -29.79 -1.19 11.24
CA GLU A 196 -30.77 -0.12 11.00
C GLU A 196 -30.75 0.42 9.56
N GLY A 197 -29.87 -0.09 8.68
CA GLY A 197 -29.71 0.40 7.31
C GLY A 197 -29.22 1.85 7.20
N ASN A 198 -28.63 2.39 8.27
CA ASN A 198 -28.16 3.77 8.39
C ASN A 198 -26.63 3.90 8.24
N LEU A 199 -25.93 2.83 7.84
CA LEU A 199 -24.48 2.86 7.67
C LEU A 199 -24.05 3.94 6.66
N PHE A 200 -24.84 4.12 5.59
CA PHE A 200 -24.60 5.20 4.63
C PHE A 200 -24.74 6.58 5.27
N GLY A 201 -25.78 6.85 6.05
CA GLY A 201 -25.94 8.14 6.73
C GLY A 201 -24.85 8.42 7.78
N LEU A 202 -24.29 7.36 8.35
CA LEU A 202 -23.18 7.42 9.30
C LEU A 202 -21.84 7.75 8.63
N LEU A 203 -21.58 7.21 7.43
CA LEU A 203 -20.32 7.37 6.70
C LEU A 203 -20.33 8.49 5.64
N ALA A 204 -21.49 8.86 5.09
CA ALA A 204 -21.64 9.87 4.04
C ALA A 204 -21.48 11.33 4.51
N LYS A 205 -21.15 11.56 5.79
CA LYS A 205 -20.84 12.92 6.29
C LYS A 205 -19.43 13.41 5.90
N SER A 206 -18.64 12.59 5.20
CA SER A 206 -17.38 13.00 4.58
C SER A 206 -17.63 13.55 3.17
N PRO A 207 -17.07 14.71 2.78
CA PRO A 207 -17.26 15.26 1.46
C PRO A 207 -16.42 14.47 0.45
N SER A 208 -17.05 13.68 -0.41
CA SER A 208 -17.00 13.88 -1.87
C SER A 208 -17.57 12.68 -2.62
N ASP A 209 -18.49 13.00 -3.53
CA ASP A 209 -19.16 12.09 -4.45
C ASP A 209 -18.26 11.74 -5.67
N ASN A 210 -16.92 11.87 -5.55
CA ASN A 210 -16.03 11.90 -6.73
C ASN A 210 -14.55 11.50 -6.53
N GLN A 211 -14.15 10.79 -5.47
CA GLN A 211 -12.76 10.30 -5.39
C GLN A 211 -12.69 8.87 -4.84
N ASP A 212 -11.90 8.00 -5.51
CA ASP A 212 -11.54 6.63 -5.13
C ASP A 212 -10.68 6.56 -3.84
N THR A 213 -10.83 7.55 -2.95
CA THR A 213 -9.99 7.78 -1.78
C THR A 213 -10.87 7.76 -0.53
N PHE A 214 -10.62 6.81 0.36
CA PHE A 214 -11.25 6.75 1.66
C PHE A 214 -10.78 7.92 2.55
N ILE A 215 -11.74 8.65 3.10
CA ILE A 215 -11.53 9.79 3.99
C ILE A 215 -12.07 9.44 5.37
N LEU A 216 -11.26 9.64 6.41
CA LEU A 216 -11.69 9.38 7.79
C LEU A 216 -12.90 10.26 8.16
N PRO A 217 -14.02 9.68 8.63
CA PRO A 217 -15.13 10.47 9.14
C PRO A 217 -14.80 11.03 10.54
N SER A 218 -14.05 12.13 10.61
CA SER A 218 -13.51 12.66 11.89
C SER A 218 -14.58 12.91 12.95
N GLU A 219 -15.75 13.45 12.57
CA GLU A 219 -16.87 13.68 13.51
C GLU A 219 -17.41 12.38 14.10
N LEU A 220 -17.45 11.30 13.31
CA LEU A 220 -17.82 9.98 13.80
C LEU A 220 -16.81 9.51 14.83
N ILE A 221 -15.51 9.64 14.53
CA ILE A 221 -14.45 9.21 15.44
C ILE A 221 -14.54 9.98 16.77
N ARG A 222 -14.61 11.31 16.73
CA ARG A 222 -14.75 12.17 17.91
C ARG A 222 -15.95 11.78 18.77
N THR A 223 -17.13 11.68 18.15
CA THR A 223 -18.38 11.37 18.86
C THR A 223 -18.32 10.02 19.59
N ASN A 224 -17.66 9.03 19.00
CA ASN A 224 -17.54 7.69 19.58
C ASN A 224 -16.42 7.58 20.64
N PHE A 225 -15.57 8.60 20.78
CA PHE A 225 -14.65 8.71 21.92
C PHE A 225 -15.28 9.37 23.14
N THR A 226 -16.36 10.16 22.98
CA THR A 226 -17.02 10.89 24.08
C THR A 226 -17.36 10.04 25.31
N PRO A 227 -17.85 8.78 25.19
CA PRO A 227 -18.11 7.94 26.37
C PRO A 227 -16.88 7.63 27.23
N PHE A 228 -15.67 7.86 26.70
CA PHE A 228 -14.39 7.53 27.33
C PHE A 228 -13.57 8.76 27.74
N GLU A 229 -14.03 9.98 27.47
CA GLU A 229 -13.28 11.23 27.73
C GLU A 229 -12.74 11.33 29.16
N SER A 230 -13.53 10.92 30.16
CA SER A 230 -13.14 10.97 31.58
C SER A 230 -11.98 10.03 31.97
N VAL A 231 -11.68 9.04 31.14
CA VAL A 231 -10.66 8.01 31.40
C VAL A 231 -9.54 7.99 30.35
N LEU A 232 -9.60 8.88 29.36
CA LEU A 232 -8.60 9.03 28.32
C LEU A 232 -7.63 10.18 28.64
N PRO A 233 -6.39 10.14 28.10
CA PRO A 233 -5.51 11.29 28.10
C PRO A 233 -6.17 12.52 27.44
N PRO A 234 -5.78 13.74 27.82
CA PRO A 234 -6.26 14.95 27.14
C PRO A 234 -5.96 14.92 25.64
N ASN A 235 -6.94 15.32 24.81
CA ASN A 235 -6.86 15.33 23.35
C ASN A 235 -6.50 13.97 22.72
N PHE A 236 -6.88 12.87 23.38
CA PHE A 236 -6.57 11.52 22.90
C PHE A 236 -7.22 11.21 21.55
N ASP A 237 -8.46 11.65 21.34
CA ASP A 237 -9.20 11.51 20.09
C ASP A 237 -8.46 12.13 18.91
N GLU A 238 -8.01 13.39 19.03
CA GLU A 238 -7.22 14.07 18.00
C GLU A 238 -5.86 13.40 17.78
N THR A 239 -5.18 13.03 18.87
CA THR A 239 -3.87 12.36 18.76
C THR A 239 -4.01 10.99 18.08
N CYS A 240 -5.06 10.25 18.41
CA CYS A 240 -5.37 8.95 17.81
C CYS A 240 -5.71 9.12 16.33
N MET A 241 -6.56 10.08 15.96
CA MET A 241 -6.87 10.37 14.57
C MET A 241 -5.61 10.71 13.76
N GLN A 242 -4.68 11.50 14.33
CA GLN A 242 -3.40 11.78 13.70
C GLN A 242 -2.55 10.51 13.52
N ALA A 243 -2.54 9.62 14.51
CA ALA A 243 -1.86 8.33 14.44
C ALA A 243 -2.52 7.34 13.46
N MET A 244 -3.79 7.53 13.12
CA MET A 244 -4.50 6.72 12.11
C MET A 244 -4.08 7.08 10.67
N ILE A 245 -3.67 8.33 10.40
CA ILE A 245 -3.39 8.83 9.04
C ILE A 245 -2.43 7.94 8.22
N PRO A 246 -1.30 7.46 8.75
CA PRO A 246 -0.39 6.62 7.98
C PRO A 246 -1.04 5.31 7.49
N TYR A 247 -1.95 4.73 8.28
CA TYR A 247 -2.69 3.51 7.94
C TYR A 247 -3.80 3.78 6.92
N ILE A 248 -4.44 4.95 7.01
CA ILE A 248 -5.43 5.41 6.02
C ILE A 248 -4.77 5.63 4.66
N ASN A 249 -3.58 6.24 4.64
CA ASN A 249 -2.80 6.40 3.42
C ASN A 249 -2.42 5.04 2.83
N GLU A 250 -2.02 4.06 3.65
CA GLU A 250 -1.78 2.70 3.17
C GLU A 250 -3.03 2.06 2.56
N ALA A 251 -4.19 2.22 3.22
CA ALA A 251 -5.46 1.69 2.73
C ALA A 251 -5.84 2.31 1.39
N ASN A 252 -5.71 3.63 1.23
CA ASN A 252 -6.01 4.34 -0.02
C ASN A 252 -5.13 3.86 -1.18
N ILE A 253 -3.83 3.68 -0.94
CA ILE A 253 -2.91 3.14 -1.96
C ILE A 253 -3.26 1.68 -2.32
N THR A 254 -3.95 0.95 -1.43
CA THR A 254 -4.34 -0.44 -1.66
C THR A 254 -5.62 -0.56 -2.50
N VAL A 255 -6.51 0.43 -2.42
CA VAL A 255 -7.82 0.44 -3.08
C VAL A 255 -7.73 1.01 -4.51
N GLN A 256 -6.72 1.82 -4.80
CA GLN A 256 -6.43 2.39 -6.12
C GLN A 256 -6.02 1.35 -7.17
#